data_AF-A0A7Y1T8P8-F1
#
_entry.id   AF-A0A7Y1T8P8-F1
#
_cell.length_a   1.000
_cell.length_b   1.000
_cell.length_c   1.000
_cell.angle_alpha   90.00
_cell.angle_beta   90.00
_cell.angle_gamma   90.00
#
_symmetry.space_group_name_H-M   'P 1'
#
loop_
_entity.id
_entity.type
_entity.pdbx_description
1 polymer ?
#
loop_
_entity_poly.entity_id
_entity_poly.type
_entity_poly.pdbx_seq_one_letter_code
_entity_poly.pdbx_strand_id
1 'polypeptide(L)'
;VLARHELLVANYYIKRHAYVAAIKRAQTVIEQYPRTDANADALALLAYGFQRLGLDEQSQNNIALLKLNYPQHAMLDDSGEFVFDETFDPDRRSLLNKISYGLLDAPRSPRFDSRR
;
A
#
# COMPACT_ATOMS: atom_id res chain seq x y z
N VAL A 1 0.87 13.64 13.24
CA VAL A 1 1.05 12.43 14.07
C VAL A 1 -0.13 11.46 13.93
N LEU A 2 -1.39 11.91 14.05
CA LEU A 2 -2.56 11.02 13.99
C LEU A 2 -2.79 10.37 12.60
N ALA A 3 -2.74 11.15 11.51
CA ALA A 3 -2.84 10.60 10.15
C ALA A 3 -1.85 9.45 9.88
N ARG A 4 -0.61 9.63 10.35
CA ARG A 4 0.45 8.63 10.22
C ARG A 4 0.18 7.39 11.06
N HIS A 5 -0.41 7.55 12.24
CA HIS A 5 -0.83 6.43 13.07
C HIS A 5 -1.88 5.57 12.35
N GLU A 6 -2.89 6.19 11.72
CA GLU A 6 -3.88 5.44 10.93
C GLU A 6 -3.22 4.66 9.78
N LEU A 7 -2.24 5.23 9.08
CA LEU A 7 -1.46 4.50 8.07
C LEU A 7 -0.65 3.35 8.65
N LEU A 8 -0.06 3.49 9.84
CA LEU A 8 0.65 2.40 10.50
C LEU A 8 -0.30 1.23 10.80
N VAL A 9 -1.52 1.53 11.27
CA VAL A 9 -2.58 0.54 11.50
C VAL A 9 -3.06 -0.06 10.16
N ALA A 10 -3.22 0.75 9.12
CA ALA A 10 -3.61 0.28 7.79
C ALA A 10 -2.57 -0.69 7.21
N ASN A 11 -1.28 -0.36 7.29
CA ASN A 11 -0.17 -1.23 6.91
C ASN A 11 -0.17 -2.56 7.70
N TYR A 12 -0.53 -2.51 8.99
CA TYR A 12 -0.68 -3.72 9.80
C TYR A 12 -1.83 -4.62 9.33
N TYR A 13 -2.91 -4.04 8.79
CA TYR A 13 -4.01 -4.79 8.18
C TYR A 13 -3.66 -5.34 6.78
N ILE A 14 -2.91 -4.60 5.96
CA ILE A 14 -2.38 -5.10 4.68
C ILE A 14 -1.55 -6.37 4.89
N LYS A 15 -0.67 -6.37 5.89
CA LYS A 15 0.14 -7.54 6.29
C LYS A 15 -0.66 -8.80 6.60
N ARG A 16 -1.94 -8.65 6.96
CA ARG A 16 -2.85 -9.74 7.33
C ARG A 16 -3.90 -10.01 6.27
N HIS A 17 -3.77 -9.43 5.09
CA HIS A 17 -4.76 -9.52 4.02
C HIS A 17 -6.15 -8.98 4.43
N ALA A 18 -6.22 -8.12 5.44
CA ALA A 18 -7.46 -7.49 5.91
C ALA A 18 -7.70 -6.19 5.12
N TYR A 19 -7.88 -6.30 3.80
CA TYR A 19 -7.90 -5.16 2.88
C TYR A 19 -9.02 -4.16 3.16
N VAL A 20 -10.23 -4.64 3.51
CA VAL A 20 -11.36 -3.77 3.88
C VAL A 20 -11.04 -2.90 5.10
N ALA A 21 -10.39 -3.48 6.12
CA ALA A 21 -9.99 -2.74 7.31
C ALA A 21 -8.86 -1.74 6.99
N ALA A 22 -7.90 -2.11 6.14
CA ALA A 22 -6.86 -1.21 5.69
C ALA A 22 -7.43 -0.01 4.91
N ILE A 23 -8.36 -0.26 3.97
CA ILE A 23 -9.06 0.77 3.20
C ILE A 23 -9.77 1.75 4.13
N LYS A 24 -10.52 1.25 5.11
CA LYS A 24 -11.24 2.12 6.06
C LYS A 24 -10.28 3.05 6.82
N ARG A 25 -9.11 2.55 7.20
CA ARG A 25 -8.08 3.33 7.88
C ARG A 25 -7.47 4.39 6.95
N ALA A 26 -7.21 4.05 5.68
CA ALA A 26 -6.72 5.02 4.70
C ALA A 26 -7.77 6.07 4.32
N GLN A 27 -9.05 5.71 4.20
CA GLN A 27 -10.16 6.67 4.01
C GLN A 27 -10.23 7.67 5.16
N THR A 28 -10.11 7.18 6.40
CA THR A 28 -10.06 8.04 7.59
C THR A 28 -8.92 9.07 7.49
N VAL A 29 -7.78 8.72 6.88
CA VAL A 29 -6.66 9.64 6.66
C VAL A 29 -7.07 10.80 5.77
N ILE A 30 -7.65 10.48 4.61
CA ILE A 30 -8.06 11.48 3.60
C ILE A 30 -9.18 12.37 4.13
N GLU A 31 -10.17 11.78 4.80
CA GLU A 31 -11.35 12.50 5.30
C GLU A 31 -11.03 13.41 6.48
N GLN A 32 -10.25 12.93 7.45
CA GLN A 32 -10.02 13.66 8.70
C GLN A 32 -8.76 14.53 8.66
N TYR A 33 -7.80 14.23 7.76
CA TYR A 33 -6.50 14.90 7.73
C TYR A 33 -6.11 15.39 6.31
N PRO A 34 -6.93 16.22 5.65
CA PRO A 34 -6.76 16.60 4.25
C PRO A 34 -5.49 17.44 3.94
N ARG A 35 -4.83 18.03 4.96
CA ARG A 35 -3.62 18.86 4.79
C ARG A 35 -2.33 18.15 5.17
N THR A 36 -2.30 16.82 5.09
CA THR A 36 -1.13 16.04 5.52
C THR A 36 -0.46 15.33 4.35
N ASP A 37 0.86 15.24 4.40
CA ASP A 37 1.65 14.49 3.42
C ASP A 37 1.35 12.99 3.46
N ALA A 38 0.70 12.51 4.53
CA ALA A 38 0.20 11.15 4.64
C ALA A 38 -0.91 10.83 3.63
N ASN A 39 -1.51 11.83 2.97
CA ASN A 39 -2.54 11.61 1.97
C ASN A 39 -2.01 10.88 0.73
N ALA A 40 -0.75 11.14 0.33
CA ALA A 40 -0.13 10.44 -0.79
C ALA A 40 -0.03 8.93 -0.51
N ASP A 41 0.47 8.58 0.69
CA ASP A 41 0.55 7.19 1.15
C ASP A 41 -0.83 6.55 1.30
N ALA A 42 -1.83 7.31 1.74
CA ALA A 42 -3.21 6.84 1.87
C ALA A 42 -3.81 6.49 0.50
N LEU A 43 -3.63 7.35 -0.51
CA LEU A 43 -4.09 7.09 -1.88
C LEU A 43 -3.42 5.85 -2.48
N ALA A 44 -2.11 5.69 -2.28
CA ALA A 44 -1.40 4.49 -2.71
C ALA A 44 -1.91 3.22 -2.02
N LEU A 45 -2.19 3.29 -0.71
CA LEU A 45 -2.77 2.17 0.03
C LEU A 45 -4.19 1.84 -0.43
N LEU A 46 -5.00 2.84 -0.76
CA LEU A 46 -6.35 2.66 -1.31
C LEU A 46 -6.30 1.99 -2.68
N ALA A 47 -5.45 2.48 -3.59
CA ALA A 47 -5.22 1.86 -4.88
C ALA A 47 -4.90 0.37 -4.72
N TYR A 48 -3.90 0.06 -3.90
CA TYR A 48 -3.52 -1.32 -3.60
C TYR A 48 -4.66 -2.13 -2.96
N GLY A 49 -5.32 -1.58 -1.94
CA GLY A 49 -6.40 -2.26 -1.23
C GLY A 49 -7.58 -2.60 -2.13
N PHE A 50 -8.01 -1.67 -2.98
CA PHE A 50 -9.10 -1.89 -3.94
C PHE A 50 -8.70 -2.90 -5.01
N GLN A 51 -7.47 -2.83 -5.52
CA GLN A 51 -6.95 -3.84 -6.46
C GLN A 51 -7.02 -5.25 -5.88
N ARG A 52 -6.62 -5.43 -4.61
CA ARG A 52 -6.65 -6.73 -3.93
C ARG A 52 -8.06 -7.25 -3.64
N LEU A 53 -9.08 -6.39 -3.73
CA LEU A 53 -10.48 -6.76 -3.63
C LEU A 53 -11.15 -6.97 -5.01
N GLY A 54 -10.42 -6.80 -6.12
CA GLY A 54 -10.98 -6.86 -7.47
C GLY A 54 -11.84 -5.64 -7.84
N LEU A 55 -11.65 -4.53 -7.13
CA LEU A 55 -12.36 -3.27 -7.34
C LEU A 55 -11.50 -2.35 -8.22
N ASP A 56 -11.32 -2.75 -9.48
CA ASP A 56 -10.35 -2.15 -10.39
C ASP A 56 -10.66 -0.68 -10.69
N GLU A 57 -11.94 -0.31 -10.84
CA GLU A 57 -12.33 1.09 -11.10
C GLU A 57 -11.90 2.02 -9.95
N GLN A 58 -12.19 1.62 -8.71
CA GLN A 58 -11.80 2.37 -7.51
C GLN A 58 -10.28 2.42 -7.37
N SER A 59 -9.60 1.32 -7.67
CA SER A 59 -8.14 1.25 -7.71
C SER A 59 -7.58 2.30 -8.68
N GLN A 60 -8.02 2.27 -9.94
CA GLN A 60 -7.55 3.18 -10.99
C GLN A 60 -7.87 4.64 -10.68
N ASN A 61 -9.03 4.93 -10.11
CA ASN A 61 -9.38 6.29 -9.69
C ASN A 61 -8.41 6.82 -8.61
N ASN A 62 -8.04 6.00 -7.63
CA ASN A 62 -7.07 6.39 -6.60
C ASN A 62 -5.66 6.53 -7.18
N ILE A 63 -5.27 5.67 -8.12
CA ILE A 63 -4.00 5.80 -8.86
C ILE A 63 -3.96 7.12 -9.63
N ALA A 64 -5.02 7.46 -10.37
CA ALA A 64 -5.09 8.71 -11.12
C ALA A 64 -4.96 9.93 -10.20
N LEU A 65 -5.63 9.92 -9.04
CA LEU A 65 -5.47 10.97 -8.04
C LEU A 65 -4.06 11.05 -7.46
N LEU A 66 -3.42 9.89 -7.24
CA LEU A 66 -2.03 9.84 -6.79
C LEU A 66 -1.09 10.42 -7.83
N LYS A 67 -1.19 10.01 -9.10
CA LYS A 67 -0.37 10.52 -10.21
C LYS A 67 -0.56 12.04 -10.38
N LEU A 68 -1.79 12.52 -10.27
CA LEU A 68 -2.13 13.93 -10.45
C LEU A 68 -1.54 14.82 -9.35
N ASN A 69 -1.64 14.39 -8.08
CA ASN A 69 -1.27 15.25 -6.93
C ASN A 69 0.15 14.96 -6.41
N TYR A 70 0.65 13.74 -6.59
CA TYR A 70 1.89 13.24 -6.01
C TYR A 70 2.69 12.40 -7.04
N PRO A 71 3.10 12.98 -8.19
CA PRO A 71 3.77 12.23 -9.26
C PRO A 71 5.13 11.64 -8.86
N GLN A 72 5.76 12.14 -7.80
CA GLN A 72 7.04 11.64 -7.28
C GLN A 72 6.88 10.61 -6.16
N HIS A 73 5.68 10.05 -5.97
CA HIS A 73 5.43 9.10 -4.90
C HIS A 73 6.17 7.78 -5.14
N ALA A 74 6.72 7.18 -4.07
CA ALA A 74 7.54 5.97 -4.15
C ALA A 74 6.84 4.70 -4.71
N MET A 75 5.52 4.74 -4.90
CA MET A 75 4.74 3.65 -5.51
C MET A 75 4.48 3.89 -7.00
N LEU A 76 5.03 4.97 -7.56
CA LEU A 76 5.05 5.24 -8.99
C LEU A 76 6.46 4.95 -9.50
N ASP A 77 6.56 4.22 -10.61
CA ASP A 77 7.84 4.02 -11.29
C ASP A 77 8.27 5.25 -12.10
N ASP A 78 9.44 5.18 -12.74
CA ASP A 78 9.98 6.28 -13.57
C ASP A 78 9.08 6.61 -14.78
N SER A 79 8.20 5.68 -15.18
CA SER A 79 7.20 5.90 -16.24
C SER A 79 5.88 6.50 -15.70
N GLY A 80 5.78 6.65 -14.38
CA GLY A 80 4.58 7.14 -13.69
C GLY A 80 3.51 6.07 -13.54
N GLU A 81 3.82 4.79 -13.73
CA GLU A 81 2.89 3.68 -13.52
C GLU A 81 2.92 3.19 -12.08
N PHE A 82 1.75 2.75 -11.59
CA PHE A 82 1.63 2.29 -10.21
C PHE A 82 2.19 0.89 -10.06
N VAL A 83 3.19 0.75 -9.19
CA VAL A 83 3.84 -0.53 -8.92
C VAL A 83 3.02 -1.29 -7.89
N PHE A 84 2.21 -2.22 -8.38
CA PHE A 84 1.63 -3.25 -7.53
C PHE A 84 2.75 -4.24 -7.22
N ASP A 85 3.40 -4.07 -6.07
CA ASP A 85 4.52 -4.90 -5.66
C ASP A 85 4.11 -6.40 -5.67
N GLU A 86 4.41 -7.09 -6.77
CA GLU A 86 4.09 -8.51 -7.00
C GLU A 86 4.94 -9.43 -6.10
N THR A 87 5.94 -8.87 -5.41
CA THR A 87 6.80 -9.61 -4.48
C THR A 87 6.09 -10.02 -3.20
N PHE A 88 4.90 -9.46 -2.91
CA PHE A 88 4.00 -9.98 -1.90
C PHE A 88 3.07 -11.06 -2.47
N ASP A 89 3.69 -12.15 -2.91
CA ASP A 89 3.03 -13.42 -3.14
C ASP A 89 3.50 -14.42 -2.06
N PRO A 90 2.70 -14.65 -1.00
CA PRO A 90 3.04 -15.64 0.02
C PRO A 90 3.18 -17.06 -0.55
N ASP A 91 2.64 -17.33 -1.75
CA ASP A 91 2.72 -18.63 -2.41
C ASP A 91 3.93 -18.77 -3.35
N ARG A 92 4.61 -17.67 -3.74
CA ARG A 92 5.94 -17.72 -4.37
C ARG A 92 7.02 -18.03 -3.34
N ARG A 93 7.05 -19.29 -2.90
CA ARG A 93 8.04 -19.81 -1.96
C ARG A 93 9.42 -19.93 -2.62
N SER A 94 10.23 -18.87 -2.54
CA SER A 94 11.68 -18.90 -2.80
C SER A 94 12.32 -20.11 -2.11
N LEU A 95 13.23 -20.82 -2.80
CA LEU A 95 13.92 -21.99 -2.23
C LEU A 95 14.70 -21.63 -0.96
N LEU A 96 15.28 -20.43 -0.94
CA LEU A 96 15.99 -19.90 0.22
C LEU A 96 15.03 -19.66 1.41
N ASN A 97 13.82 -19.18 1.15
CA ASN A 97 12.78 -19.07 2.17
C ASN A 97 12.45 -20.44 2.78
N LYS A 98 12.23 -21.47 1.94
CA LYS A 98 11.92 -22.84 2.43
C LYS A 98 13.05 -23.45 3.26
N ILE A 99 14.28 -23.39 2.76
CA ILE A 99 15.45 -24.02 3.41
C ILE A 99 15.77 -23.32 4.73
N SER A 100 15.66 -21.99 4.76
CA SER A 100 15.94 -21.20 5.95
C SER A 100 14.75 -21.09 6.91
N TYR A 101 13.63 -21.77 6.62
CA TYR A 101 12.36 -21.63 7.34
C TYR A 101 11.92 -20.16 7.50
N GLY A 102 12.17 -19.33 6.49
CA GLY A 102 11.84 -17.90 6.50
C GLY A 102 12.85 -16.99 7.20
N LEU A 103 14.02 -17.51 7.62
CA LEU A 103 15.04 -16.70 8.31
C LEU A 103 15.74 -15.71 7.37
N LEU A 104 16.01 -16.10 6.12
CA LEU A 104 16.85 -15.32 5.21
C LEU A 104 16.07 -14.53 4.15
N ASP A 105 14.90 -15.01 3.76
CA ASP A 105 14.11 -14.42 2.66
C ASP A 105 12.61 -14.49 2.96
N ALA A 106 12.18 -13.73 3.98
CA ALA A 106 10.77 -13.63 4.33
C ALA A 106 10.03 -12.67 3.36
N PRO A 107 8.88 -13.07 2.78
CA PRO A 107 8.08 -12.20 1.93
C PRO A 107 7.67 -10.96 2.71
N ARG A 108 7.92 -9.77 2.17
CA ARG A 108 7.58 -8.51 2.81
C ARG A 108 6.26 -8.01 2.23
N SER A 109 5.34 -7.61 3.09
CA SER A 109 4.16 -6.86 2.65
C SER A 109 4.57 -5.49 2.10
N PRO A 110 3.91 -4.96 1.07
CA PRO A 110 4.07 -3.56 0.71
C PRO A 110 3.76 -2.68 1.92
N ARG A 111 4.57 -1.64 2.10
CA ARG A 111 4.38 -0.66 3.17
C ARG A 111 4.26 0.72 2.54
N PHE A 112 3.17 1.40 2.86
CA PHE A 112 2.88 2.75 2.38
C PHE A 112 3.40 3.75 3.42
N ASP A 113 4.66 4.17 3.28
CA ASP A 113 5.30 5.26 4.03
C ASP A 113 6.41 5.92 3.18
N SER A 114 6.04 6.99 2.49
CA SER A 114 6.88 7.82 1.61
C SER A 114 8.09 8.49 2.29
N ARG A 115 8.25 8.38 3.61
CA ARG A 115 9.37 8.97 4.35
C ARG A 115 10.58 8.03 4.49
N ARG A 116 10.52 6.82 3.93
CA ARG A 116 11.44 5.73 4.21
C ARG A 116 12.22 5.26 3.00
#